data_AF-A0A6J4FNW5-F1
#
_entry.id   AF-A0A6J4FNW5-F1
#
_cell.length_a   1.000
_cell.length_b   1.000
_cell.length_c   1.000
_cell.angle_alpha   90.00
_cell.angle_beta   90.00
_cell.angle_gamma   90.00
#
_symmetry.space_group_name_H-M   'P 1'
#
loop_
_entity.id
_entity.type
_entity.pdbx_description
1 polymer ?
#
loop_
_entity_poly.entity_id
_entity_poly.type
_entity_poly.pdbx_seq_one_letter_code
_entity_poly.pdbx_strand_id
1 'polypeptide(L)'
;MILIVPIVDFDQVKRSVQPTAYFAMNTCWWTDNPGHLGRMETGVGHGLPCGPRGEGLMTAPLREFLAAAKANPAHYGKHGLRAFMAAYHGNCLKEDATGARPWSLQTWVEYNAALDAMDGVEPGKDAGA
;
A
#
# COMPACT_ATOMS: atom_id res chain seq x y z
N MET A 1 -6.11 14.67 2.20
CA MET A 1 -4.68 14.47 2.53
C MET A 1 -4.31 13.01 2.29
N ILE A 2 -3.09 12.70 1.87
CA ILE A 2 -2.60 11.31 1.86
C ILE A 2 -1.78 11.09 3.12
N LEU A 3 -2.02 9.96 3.79
CA LEU A 3 -1.38 9.56 5.03
C LEU A 3 -0.77 8.19 4.85
N ILE A 4 0.50 8.06 5.21
CA ILE A 4 1.10 6.74 5.44
C ILE A 4 0.99 6.44 6.93
N VAL A 5 0.35 5.33 7.28
CA VAL A 5 0.16 4.88 8.66
C VAL A 5 0.63 3.44 8.73
N PRO A 6 1.77 3.11 9.38
CA PRO A 6 2.33 1.76 9.37
C PRO A 6 1.54 0.83 10.30
N ILE A 7 0.28 0.55 9.95
CA ILE A 7 -0.63 -0.32 10.70
C ILE A 7 -0.20 -1.78 10.55
N VAL A 8 0.21 -2.15 9.33
CA VAL A 8 0.62 -3.51 8.98
C VAL A 8 2.11 -3.56 8.65
N ASP A 9 2.87 -4.33 9.40
CA ASP A 9 4.30 -4.56 9.16
C ASP A 9 4.56 -5.82 8.31
N PHE A 10 5.80 -5.93 7.83
CA PHE A 10 6.22 -7.04 6.95
C PHE A 10 6.10 -8.41 7.64
N ASP A 11 6.38 -8.49 8.94
CA ASP A 11 6.34 -9.74 9.69
C ASP A 11 4.89 -10.19 9.95
N GLN A 12 3.95 -9.25 10.10
CA GLN A 12 2.52 -9.52 10.16
C GLN A 12 2.04 -10.15 8.84
N VAL A 13 2.36 -9.56 7.69
CA VAL A 13 1.97 -10.14 6.39
C VAL A 13 2.63 -11.49 6.15
N LYS A 14 3.89 -11.67 6.56
CA LYS A 14 4.59 -12.96 6.45
C LYS A 14 3.90 -14.09 7.25
N ARG A 15 3.16 -13.76 8.30
CA ARG A 15 2.36 -14.71 9.09
C ARG A 15 0.97 -14.96 8.49
N SER A 16 0.60 -14.29 7.40
CA SER A 16 -0.68 -14.50 6.73
C SER A 16 -0.84 -15.93 6.25
N VAL A 17 -2.07 -16.43 6.35
CA VAL A 17 -2.49 -17.71 5.78
C VAL A 17 -2.83 -17.60 4.30
N GLN A 18 -2.90 -16.39 3.76
CA GLN A 18 -3.25 -16.15 2.37
C GLN A 18 -2.10 -16.58 1.45
N PRO A 19 -2.38 -17.30 0.35
CA PRO A 19 -1.34 -17.79 -0.54
C PRO A 19 -0.92 -16.77 -1.61
N THR A 20 -1.72 -15.71 -1.82
CA THR A 20 -1.65 -14.86 -3.00
C THR A 20 -1.44 -13.41 -2.61
N ALA A 21 -0.48 -12.75 -3.24
CA ALA A 21 -0.41 -11.30 -3.31
C ALA A 21 -1.20 -10.80 -4.53
N TYR A 22 -2.03 -9.80 -4.33
CA TYR A 22 -2.70 -9.01 -5.37
C TYR A 22 -1.99 -7.66 -5.44
N PHE A 23 -1.58 -7.24 -6.63
CA PHE A 23 -0.82 -6.01 -6.77
C PHE A 23 -1.10 -5.29 -8.08
N ALA A 24 -0.91 -3.98 -8.07
CA ALA A 24 -1.08 -3.12 -9.22
C ALA A 24 0.26 -2.60 -9.73
N MET A 25 0.57 -2.88 -10.99
CA MET A 25 1.83 -2.45 -11.61
C MET A 25 1.94 -0.94 -11.82
N ASN A 26 0.81 -0.23 -11.89
CA ASN A 26 0.73 1.19 -12.20
C ASN A 26 0.58 2.10 -10.97
N THR A 27 0.33 1.54 -9.79
CA THR A 27 0.13 2.30 -8.53
C THR A 27 0.91 1.73 -7.35
N CYS A 28 1.83 0.79 -7.58
CA CYS A 28 2.65 0.13 -6.55
C CYS A 28 1.85 -0.56 -5.41
N TRP A 29 0.52 -0.46 -5.43
CA TRP A 29 -0.39 -0.93 -4.40
C TRP A 29 -0.44 -2.44 -4.38
N TRP A 30 -0.56 -3.00 -3.18
CA TRP A 30 -0.72 -4.44 -3.03
C TRP A 30 -1.41 -4.85 -1.73
N THR A 31 -1.88 -6.09 -1.70
CA THR A 31 -2.43 -6.75 -0.50
C THR A 31 -2.38 -8.27 -0.66
N ASP A 32 -2.40 -9.00 0.44
CA ASP A 32 -2.62 -10.45 0.46
C ASP A 32 -4.06 -10.84 0.78
N ASN A 33 -4.91 -9.89 1.21
CA ASN A 33 -6.28 -10.16 1.61
C ASN A 33 -7.26 -9.90 0.45
N PRO A 34 -7.94 -10.94 -0.09
CA PRO A 34 -8.93 -10.75 -1.17
C PRO A 34 -10.15 -9.93 -0.76
N GLY A 35 -10.42 -9.76 0.55
CA GLY A 35 -11.48 -8.88 1.04
C GLY A 35 -11.20 -7.39 0.82
N HIS A 36 -9.97 -7.00 0.50
CA HIS A 36 -9.58 -5.62 0.23
C HIS A 36 -9.80 -5.21 -1.24
N LEU A 37 -10.17 -6.15 -2.12
CA LEU A 37 -10.32 -5.88 -3.55
C LEU A 37 -11.60 -5.08 -3.80
N GLY A 38 -11.46 -3.97 -4.53
CA GLY A 38 -12.59 -3.27 -5.10
C GLY A 38 -13.21 -4.07 -6.26
N ARG A 39 -14.36 -3.61 -6.74
CA ARG A 39 -15.01 -4.16 -7.93
C ARG A 39 -15.34 -3.02 -8.89
N MET A 40 -14.81 -3.07 -10.09
CA MET A 40 -15.26 -2.18 -11.16
C MET A 40 -16.60 -2.68 -11.70
N GLU A 41 -17.64 -1.84 -11.69
CA GLU A 41 -18.90 -2.19 -12.34
C GLU A 41 -18.70 -2.27 -13.85
N THR A 42 -18.88 -3.46 -14.42
CA THR A 42 -18.75 -3.72 -15.85
C THR A 42 -20.10 -3.75 -16.57
N GLY A 43 -21.21 -3.50 -15.86
CA GLY A 43 -22.57 -3.69 -16.38
C GLY A 43 -22.98 -5.17 -16.56
N VAL A 44 -22.08 -6.13 -16.28
CA VAL A 44 -22.28 -7.57 -16.50
C VAL A 44 -22.19 -8.38 -15.19
N GLY A 45 -22.87 -7.92 -14.12
CA GLY A 45 -23.13 -8.68 -12.88
C GLY A 45 -21.93 -9.16 -12.03
N HIS A 46 -20.70 -9.14 -12.57
CA HIS A 46 -19.48 -9.64 -11.97
C HIS A 46 -18.38 -8.61 -12.22
N GLY A 47 -18.34 -7.57 -11.38
CA GLY A 47 -17.32 -6.54 -11.50
C GLY A 47 -15.91 -7.10 -11.36
N LEU A 48 -14.99 -6.58 -12.18
CA LEU A 48 -13.59 -7.02 -12.20
C LEU A 48 -12.89 -6.57 -10.90
N PRO A 49 -12.09 -7.44 -10.26
CA PRO A 49 -11.30 -7.05 -9.10
C PRO A 49 -10.35 -5.90 -9.44
N CYS A 50 -10.33 -4.87 -8.61
CA CYS A 50 -9.50 -3.70 -8.82
C CYS A 50 -8.91 -3.16 -7.53
N GLY A 51 -7.85 -2.35 -7.65
CA GLY A 51 -7.30 -1.60 -6.53
C GLY A 51 -8.19 -0.40 -6.13
N PRO A 52 -7.76 0.40 -5.13
CA PRO A 52 -8.52 1.54 -4.62
C PRO A 52 -8.81 2.65 -5.64
N ARG A 53 -8.09 2.68 -6.77
CA ARG A 53 -8.24 3.65 -7.85
C ARG A 53 -8.84 3.04 -9.12
N GLY A 54 -9.38 1.82 -9.06
CA GLY A 54 -9.93 1.12 -10.21
C GLY A 54 -8.88 0.46 -11.11
N GLU A 55 -7.64 0.32 -10.63
CA GLU A 55 -6.56 -0.29 -11.38
C GLU A 55 -6.71 -1.81 -11.47
N GLY A 56 -6.37 -2.36 -12.65
CA GLY A 56 -6.31 -3.80 -12.87
C GLY A 56 -5.20 -4.45 -12.04
N LEU A 57 -5.44 -5.68 -11.59
CA LEU A 57 -4.58 -6.38 -10.64
C LEU A 57 -3.85 -7.56 -11.29
N MET A 58 -2.62 -7.76 -10.89
CA MET A 58 -1.85 -8.98 -11.09
C MET A 58 -1.81 -9.79 -9.80
N THR A 59 -1.45 -11.07 -9.93
CA THR A 59 -1.28 -11.98 -8.80
C THR A 59 0.07 -12.67 -8.82
N ALA A 60 0.59 -12.97 -7.63
CA ALA A 60 1.80 -13.78 -7.44
C ALA A 60 1.69 -14.60 -6.15
N PRO A 61 2.43 -15.72 -6.01
CA PRO A 61 2.55 -16.42 -4.73
C PRO A 61 3.10 -15.47 -3.66
N LEU A 62 2.38 -15.30 -2.54
CA LEU A 62 2.70 -14.30 -1.51
C LEU A 62 4.13 -14.48 -0.98
N ARG A 63 4.55 -15.72 -0.73
CA ARG A 63 5.89 -16.01 -0.22
C ARG A 63 7.00 -15.56 -1.17
N GLU A 64 6.83 -15.82 -2.46
CA GLU A 64 7.79 -15.42 -3.49
C GLU A 64 7.80 -13.91 -3.69
N PHE A 65 6.61 -13.29 -3.69
CA PHE A 65 6.44 -11.84 -3.76
C PHE A 65 7.18 -11.12 -2.63
N LEU A 66 6.98 -11.56 -1.37
CA LEU A 66 7.67 -11.00 -0.21
C LEU A 66 9.18 -11.28 -0.23
N ALA A 67 9.60 -12.47 -0.67
CA ALA A 67 11.01 -12.80 -0.79
C ALA A 67 11.72 -11.93 -1.84
N ALA A 68 11.10 -11.72 -3.00
CA ALA A 68 11.61 -10.85 -4.06
C ALA A 68 11.72 -9.39 -3.58
N ALA A 69 10.75 -8.91 -2.81
CA ALA A 69 10.79 -7.58 -2.21
C ALA A 69 11.96 -7.45 -1.22
N LYS A 70 12.12 -8.44 -0.34
CA LYS A 70 13.23 -8.44 0.63
C LYS A 70 14.61 -8.52 -0.03
N ALA A 71 14.72 -9.23 -1.15
CA ALA A 71 15.98 -9.37 -1.89
C ALA A 71 16.39 -8.08 -2.64
N ASN A 72 15.43 -7.22 -3.00
CA ASN A 72 15.68 -6.05 -3.85
C ASN A 72 15.21 -4.73 -3.21
N PRO A 73 15.68 -4.37 -2.00
CA PRO A 73 15.20 -3.17 -1.30
C PRO A 73 15.45 -1.88 -2.08
N ALA A 74 16.55 -1.80 -2.84
CA ALA A 74 16.90 -0.63 -3.65
C ALA A 74 15.86 -0.31 -4.74
N HIS A 75 15.05 -1.28 -5.17
CA HIS A 75 13.97 -1.07 -6.14
C HIS A 75 12.92 -0.07 -5.63
N TYR A 76 12.71 -0.01 -4.32
CA TYR A 76 11.68 0.80 -3.68
C TYR A 76 12.16 2.22 -3.30
N GLY A 77 13.36 2.60 -3.70
CA GLY A 77 13.97 3.89 -3.35
C GLY A 77 14.65 3.89 -1.97
N LYS A 78 14.93 5.09 -1.45
CA LYS A 78 15.77 5.28 -0.25
C LYS A 78 15.20 4.66 1.02
N HIS A 79 13.88 4.56 1.15
CA HIS A 79 13.21 3.93 2.29
C HIS A 79 13.07 2.41 2.16
N GLY A 80 13.47 1.83 1.02
CA GLY A 80 13.51 0.38 0.80
C GLY A 80 12.19 -0.33 1.14
N LEU A 81 12.28 -1.39 1.97
CA LEU A 81 11.10 -2.17 2.38
C LEU A 81 10.03 -1.35 3.09
N ARG A 82 10.37 -0.21 3.70
CA ARG A 82 9.38 0.67 4.32
C ARG A 82 8.49 1.33 3.27
N ALA A 83 9.03 1.70 2.10
CA ALA A 83 8.23 2.19 0.97
C ALA A 83 7.37 1.08 0.36
N PHE A 84 7.90 -0.14 0.24
CA PHE A 84 7.12 -1.31 -0.15
C PHE A 84 5.94 -1.58 0.79
N MET A 85 6.17 -1.53 2.11
CA MET A 85 5.11 -1.71 3.11
C MET A 85 4.16 -0.51 3.16
N ALA A 86 4.62 0.72 2.91
CA ALA A 86 3.74 1.88 2.81
C ALA A 86 2.69 1.70 1.69
N ALA A 87 3.02 0.98 0.62
CA ALA A 87 2.09 0.68 -0.48
C ALA A 87 1.11 -0.47 -0.20
N TYR A 88 1.24 -1.15 0.94
CA TYR A 88 0.27 -2.14 1.37
C TYR A 88 -1.10 -1.48 1.64
N HIS A 89 -2.21 -2.13 1.26
CA HIS A 89 -3.56 -1.57 1.32
C HIS A 89 -3.92 -0.88 2.65
N GLY A 90 -3.52 -1.47 3.78
CA GLY A 90 -3.81 -0.93 5.11
C GLY A 90 -2.92 0.25 5.54
N ASN A 91 -1.88 0.58 4.77
CA ASN A 91 -0.84 1.52 5.20
C ASN A 91 -0.85 2.85 4.44
N CYS A 92 -1.53 2.93 3.31
CA CYS A 92 -1.70 4.17 2.55
C CYS A 92 -3.17 4.57 2.56
N LEU A 93 -3.48 5.67 3.26
CA LEU A 93 -4.83 6.17 3.42
C LEU A 93 -4.99 7.53 2.73
N LYS A 94 -6.16 7.76 2.14
CA LYS A 94 -6.62 9.08 1.74
C LYS A 94 -7.68 9.53 2.72
N GLU A 95 -7.38 10.63 3.41
CA GLU A 95 -8.32 11.31 4.28
C GLU A 95 -9.02 12.42 3.50
N ASP A 96 -10.35 12.34 3.45
CA ASP A 96 -11.22 13.37 2.90
C ASP A 96 -12.40 13.65 3.87
N ALA A 97 -13.38 14.45 3.45
CA ALA A 97 -14.50 14.84 4.31
C ALA A 97 -15.34 13.65 4.83
N THR A 98 -15.21 12.48 4.21
CA THR A 98 -15.90 11.25 4.61
C THR A 98 -15.08 10.36 5.55
N GLY A 99 -13.83 10.75 5.85
CA GLY A 99 -12.89 10.02 6.68
C GLY A 99 -11.71 9.44 5.90
N ALA A 100 -10.90 8.63 6.60
CA ALA A 100 -9.76 7.96 6.02
C ALA A 100 -10.19 6.65 5.34
N ARG A 101 -9.75 6.46 4.09
CA ARG A 101 -9.99 5.23 3.32
C ARG A 101 -8.71 4.73 2.65
N PRO A 102 -8.59 3.43 2.36
CA PRO A 102 -7.46 2.89 1.60
C PRO A 102 -7.24 3.62 0.28
N TRP A 103 -5.98 3.83 -0.07
CA TRP A 103 -5.55 4.55 -1.27
C TRP A 103 -4.26 3.99 -1.85
N SER A 104 -3.88 4.46 -3.03
CA SER A 104 -2.62 4.15 -3.70
C SER A 104 -1.97 5.39 -4.31
N LEU A 105 -0.69 5.60 -3.99
CA LEU A 105 0.15 6.57 -4.71
C LEU A 105 0.59 5.95 -6.04
N GLN A 106 1.09 6.73 -7.01
CA GLN A 106 1.41 6.18 -8.33
C GLN A 106 2.80 5.57 -8.41
N THR A 107 3.76 6.13 -7.67
CA THR A 107 5.17 5.83 -7.84
C THR A 107 5.90 5.65 -6.51
N TRP A 108 7.03 4.94 -6.54
CA TRP A 108 7.92 4.86 -5.38
C TRP A 108 8.42 6.25 -4.94
N VAL A 109 8.58 7.20 -5.86
CA VAL A 109 8.96 8.59 -5.53
C VAL A 109 7.93 9.23 -4.60
N GLU A 110 6.65 9.08 -4.90
CA GLU A 110 5.56 9.60 -4.06
C GLU A 110 5.53 8.93 -2.69
N TYR A 111 5.70 7.61 -2.62
CA TYR A 111 5.78 6.89 -1.34
C TYR A 111 6.98 7.35 -0.50
N ASN A 112 8.15 7.54 -1.10
CA ASN A 112 9.33 8.03 -0.39
C ASN A 112 9.15 9.47 0.10
N ALA A 113 8.55 10.35 -0.70
CA ALA A 113 8.24 11.72 -0.30
C ALA A 113 7.23 11.77 0.85
N ALA A 114 6.21 10.90 0.85
CA ALA A 114 5.26 10.80 1.95
C ALA A 114 5.94 10.30 3.24
N LEU A 115 6.86 9.34 3.14
CA LEU A 115 7.64 8.86 4.28
C LEU A 115 8.61 9.92 4.81
N ASP A 116 9.25 10.71 3.94
CA ASP A 116 10.08 11.83 4.35
C ASP A 116 9.29 12.88 5.15
N ALA A 117 8.09 13.19 4.69
CA ALA A 117 7.21 14.13 5.38
C ALA A 117 6.84 13.61 6.78
N MET A 118 6.63 12.31 6.96
CA MET A 118 6.40 11.72 8.28
C MET A 118 7.64 11.81 9.17
N ASP A 119 8.83 11.50 8.64
CA ASP A 119 10.07 11.51 9.41
C ASP A 119 10.50 12.92 9.81
N GLY A 120 10.13 13.93 8.99
CA GLY A 120 10.37 15.35 9.29
C GLY A 120 9.39 15.95 10.30
N VAL A 121 8.28 15.28 10.60
CA VAL A 121 7.34 15.69 11.66
C VAL A 121 7.81 15.06 12.97
N GLU A 122 8.69 15.77 13.70
CA GLU A 122 8.99 15.39 15.08
C GLU A 122 7.71 15.46 15.93
N PRO A 123 7.34 14.42 16.68
CA PRO A 123 6.21 14.48 17.59
C PRO A 123 6.57 15.41 18.76
N GLY A 124 6.11 16.66 18.74
CA GLY A 124 6.08 17.52 19.93
C GLY A 124 6.52 18.98 19.81
N LYS A 125 6.77 19.56 18.64
CA LYS A 125 7.16 20.99 18.56
C LYS A 125 6.01 22.01 18.50
N ASP A 126 4.77 21.59 18.26
CA ASP A 126 3.63 22.52 18.17
C ASP A 126 2.71 22.53 19.41
N ALA A 127 3.14 21.90 20.52
CA ALA A 127 2.43 21.97 21.80
C ALA A 127 3.04 23.04 22.73
N GLY A 128 3.23 24.27 22.22
CA GLY A 128 3.68 25.38 23.06
C GLY A 128 3.96 26.68 22.33
N ALA A 129 2.92 27.50 22.16
CA ALA A 129 2.96 28.96 22.29
C ALA A 129 1.53 29.50 22.44
#